data_AF-A0A7V8FSJ8-F1
#
_entry.id   AF-A0A7V8FSJ8-F1
#
_cell.length_a   1.000
_cell.length_b   1.000
_cell.length_c   1.000
_cell.angle_alpha   90.00
_cell.angle_beta   90.00
_cell.angle_gamma   90.00
#
_symmetry.space_group_name_H-M   'P 1'
#
loop_
_entity.id
_entity.type
_entity.pdbx_description
1 polymer ?
#
loop_
_entity_poly.entity_id
_entity_poly.type
_entity_poly.pdbx_seq_one_letter_code
_entity_poly.pdbx_strand_id
1 'polypeptide(L)'
;MQNSHPSSQNLRPLIPLADYQRIFRVVHSVLQSVEADIPAASFFFSVTAAQILKKFYKRNAFPVAGAAFYLINQEGGGALSFGVLGEDAQSVSSNHDAFHTWVQCDGYAIDFMAPVFQELLAAAGHALPVPRRMFQKDLGRMSAAVPALAAPGDFFLAPDLQLTRELLQQFMAKKALTNLSQVCIDWYRKPPKAIPDDLALQGGEGEVSRIRINPTAIEGVW
;
A
#
# COMPACT_ATOMS: atom_id res chain seq x y z
N MET A 1 -24.68 -27.70 21.59
CA MET A 1 -23.28 -27.49 21.21
C MET A 1 -23.06 -26.00 21.08
N GLN A 2 -22.29 -25.41 21.99
CA GLN A 2 -21.97 -23.98 21.98
C GLN A 2 -20.96 -23.72 20.86
N ASN A 3 -21.39 -23.00 19.83
CA ASN A 3 -20.48 -22.44 18.83
C ASN A 3 -19.74 -21.27 19.50
N SER A 4 -18.53 -21.55 19.97
CA SER A 4 -17.56 -20.54 20.33
C SER A 4 -17.12 -19.83 19.05
N HIS A 5 -17.73 -18.68 18.75
CA HIS A 5 -17.12 -17.70 17.87
C HIS A 5 -15.74 -17.35 18.45
N PRO A 6 -14.65 -17.41 17.68
CA PRO A 6 -13.39 -16.89 18.16
C PRO A 6 -13.61 -15.41 18.46
N SER A 7 -13.38 -15.06 19.72
CA SER A 7 -13.43 -13.69 20.20
C SER A 7 -12.66 -12.79 19.24
N SER A 8 -13.24 -11.65 18.91
CA SER A 8 -12.56 -10.54 18.25
C SER A 8 -11.39 -10.13 19.13
N GLN A 9 -10.25 -10.82 18.99
CA GLN A 9 -9.02 -10.42 19.61
C GLN A 9 -8.74 -9.01 19.11
N ASN A 10 -8.74 -8.06 20.05
CA ASN A 10 -8.30 -6.69 19.84
C ASN A 10 -6.81 -6.71 19.47
N LEU A 11 -6.51 -7.11 18.24
CA LEU A 11 -5.17 -7.01 17.68
C LEU A 11 -4.89 -5.52 17.56
N ARG A 12 -4.06 -5.01 18.47
CA ARG A 12 -3.51 -3.66 18.33
C ARG A 12 -2.80 -3.61 16.98
N PRO A 13 -3.08 -2.60 16.14
CA PRO A 13 -2.42 -2.49 14.86
C PRO A 13 -0.90 -2.35 15.08
N LEU A 14 -0.10 -2.93 14.18
CA LEU A 14 1.37 -2.88 14.23
C LEU A 14 1.90 -1.44 14.29
N ILE A 15 1.24 -0.54 13.56
CA ILE A 15 1.37 0.91 13.68
C ILE A 15 -0.02 1.57 13.87
N PRO A 16 -0.11 2.65 14.68
CA PRO A 16 -1.35 3.41 14.83
C PRO A 16 -1.88 3.99 13.50
N LEU A 17 -3.19 4.25 13.42
CA LEU A 17 -3.82 4.88 12.24
C LEU A 17 -3.18 6.25 11.90
N ALA A 18 -2.88 7.06 12.91
CA ALA A 18 -2.22 8.36 12.70
C ALA A 18 -0.82 8.22 12.07
N ASP A 19 -0.09 7.19 12.48
CA ASP A 19 1.25 6.87 12.00
C ASP A 19 1.18 6.35 10.56
N TYR A 20 0.23 5.46 10.26
CA TYR A 20 -0.06 5.00 8.90
C TYR A 20 -0.42 6.18 7.99
N GLN A 21 -1.34 7.05 8.43
CA GLN A 21 -1.76 8.23 7.68
C GLN A 21 -0.57 9.15 7.39
N ARG A 22 0.33 9.33 8.35
CA ARG A 22 1.52 10.17 8.16
C ARG A 22 2.46 9.58 7.11
N ILE A 23 2.71 8.27 7.13
CA ILE A 23 3.51 7.59 6.11
C ILE A 23 2.85 7.74 4.74
N PHE A 24 1.55 7.41 4.64
CA PHE A 24 0.77 7.55 3.41
C PHE A 24 0.89 8.97 2.84
N ARG A 25 0.60 10.01 3.64
CA ARG A 25 0.61 11.41 3.19
C ARG A 25 1.99 11.84 2.68
N VAL A 26 3.07 11.48 3.38
CA VAL A 26 4.44 11.82 2.93
C VAL A 26 4.73 11.20 1.57
N VAL A 27 4.50 9.89 1.45
CA VAL A 27 4.82 9.15 0.22
C VAL A 27 3.93 9.60 -0.94
N HIS A 28 2.64 9.80 -0.68
CA HIS A 28 1.69 10.28 -1.67
C HIS A 28 2.04 11.69 -2.18
N SER A 29 2.46 12.60 -1.29
CA SER A 29 2.86 13.96 -1.67
C SER A 29 4.03 13.96 -2.65
N VAL A 30 5.02 13.10 -2.41
CA VAL A 30 6.20 12.98 -3.28
C VAL A 30 5.85 12.31 -4.60
N LEU A 31 4.97 11.31 -4.61
CA LEU A 31 4.51 10.69 -5.86
C LEU A 31 3.71 11.65 -6.74
N GLN A 32 2.83 12.46 -6.13
CA GLN A 32 2.06 13.46 -6.86
C GLN A 32 2.91 14.55 -7.52
N SER A 33 4.15 14.77 -7.05
CA SER A 33 5.05 15.75 -7.67
C SER A 33 5.76 15.23 -8.92
N VAL A 34 5.62 13.95 -9.28
CA VAL A 34 6.39 13.32 -10.38
C VAL A 34 5.55 12.54 -11.39
N GLU A 35 4.22 12.72 -11.41
CA GLU A 35 3.29 12.06 -12.35
C GLU A 35 3.57 10.56 -12.58
N ALA A 36 3.70 9.79 -11.50
CA ALA A 36 3.95 8.35 -11.60
C ALA A 36 2.70 7.56 -12.02
N ASP A 37 2.88 6.54 -12.87
CA ASP A 37 1.83 5.56 -13.18
C ASP A 37 1.51 4.64 -11.98
N ILE A 38 0.41 3.89 -12.10
CA ILE A 38 -0.19 3.09 -11.01
C ILE A 38 0.74 1.96 -10.52
N PRO A 39 1.30 1.08 -11.38
CA PRO A 39 2.23 0.03 -10.93
C PRO A 39 3.51 0.60 -10.32
N ALA A 40 4.05 1.69 -10.87
CA ALA A 40 5.19 2.37 -10.27
C ALA A 40 4.83 2.98 -8.90
N ALA A 41 3.62 3.51 -8.76
CA ALA A 41 3.14 4.09 -7.52
C ALA A 41 3.00 3.04 -6.41
N SER A 42 2.37 1.89 -6.66
CA SER A 42 2.21 0.84 -5.64
C SER A 42 3.57 0.39 -5.10
N PHE A 43 4.52 0.15 -6.02
CA PHE A 43 5.84 -0.35 -5.65
C PHE A 43 6.64 0.71 -4.89
N PHE A 44 6.59 1.96 -5.34
CA PHE A 44 7.20 3.07 -4.61
C PHE A 44 6.62 3.23 -3.20
N PHE A 45 5.29 3.11 -3.04
CA PHE A 45 4.65 3.08 -1.72
C PHE A 45 5.24 1.99 -0.84
N SER A 46 5.31 0.77 -1.34
CA SER A 46 5.74 -0.40 -0.58
C SER A 46 7.22 -0.33 -0.18
N VAL A 47 8.10 0.01 -1.13
CA VAL A 47 9.55 0.11 -0.86
C VAL A 47 9.82 1.22 0.15
N THR A 48 9.28 2.41 -0.09
CA THR A 48 9.53 3.59 0.76
C THR A 48 8.96 3.39 2.17
N ALA A 49 7.72 2.90 2.27
CA ALA A 49 7.10 2.65 3.57
C ALA A 49 7.83 1.54 4.35
N ALA A 50 8.30 0.48 3.69
CA ALA A 50 9.11 -0.55 4.35
C ALA A 50 10.41 0.02 4.92
N GLN A 51 11.08 0.95 4.20
CA GLN A 51 12.26 1.65 4.71
C GLN A 51 11.93 2.55 5.91
N ILE A 52 10.80 3.26 5.90
CA ILE A 52 10.34 4.08 7.03
C ILE A 52 10.05 3.20 8.26
N LEU A 53 9.35 2.08 8.07
CA LEU A 53 9.04 1.11 9.13
C LEU A 53 10.33 0.54 9.75
N LYS A 54 11.30 0.13 8.92
CA LYS A 54 12.63 -0.31 9.39
C LYS A 54 13.36 0.80 10.17
N LYS A 55 13.46 2.01 9.62
CA LYS A 55 14.25 3.10 10.20
C LYS A 55 13.66 3.63 11.51
N PHE A 56 12.36 3.94 11.53
CA PHE A 56 11.72 4.69 12.62
C PHE A 56 10.91 3.81 13.59
N TYR A 57 10.48 2.62 13.16
CA TYR A 57 9.70 1.69 13.98
C TYR A 57 10.47 0.43 14.37
N LYS A 58 11.66 0.21 13.78
CA LYS A 58 12.51 -0.97 14.04
C LYS A 58 11.77 -2.29 13.76
N ARG A 59 10.90 -2.26 12.75
CA ARG A 59 10.07 -3.40 12.32
C ARG A 59 10.73 -4.16 11.17
N ASN A 60 10.47 -5.46 11.09
CA ASN A 60 10.96 -6.26 9.97
C ASN A 60 10.01 -6.14 8.77
N ALA A 61 10.12 -5.01 8.06
CA ALA A 61 9.24 -4.67 6.94
C ALA A 61 9.91 -4.91 5.57
N PHE A 62 9.25 -5.60 4.65
CA PHE A 62 9.74 -5.80 3.29
C PHE A 62 8.63 -5.61 2.26
N PRO A 63 8.91 -4.96 1.12
CA PRO A 63 7.97 -4.89 0.03
C PRO A 63 7.83 -6.27 -0.61
N VAL A 64 6.61 -6.60 -1.00
CA VAL A 64 6.26 -7.84 -1.73
C VAL A 64 5.41 -7.44 -2.91
N ALA A 65 5.73 -8.00 -4.08
CA ALA A 65 4.92 -7.93 -5.28
C ALA A 65 4.20 -9.25 -5.50
N GLY A 66 3.06 -9.19 -6.18
CA GLY A 66 2.29 -10.37 -6.56
C GLY A 66 0.89 -10.01 -6.99
N ALA A 67 0.00 -11.00 -6.99
CA ALA A 67 -1.41 -10.74 -7.20
C ALA A 67 -2.09 -10.37 -5.87
N ALA A 68 -2.97 -9.37 -5.89
CA ALA A 68 -3.68 -8.88 -4.74
C ALA A 68 -5.17 -8.70 -5.06
N PHE A 69 -6.02 -9.22 -4.19
CA PHE A 69 -7.47 -9.12 -4.30
C PHE A 69 -8.03 -8.59 -2.99
N TYR A 70 -8.79 -7.51 -3.05
CA TYR A 70 -9.41 -6.88 -1.90
C TYR A 70 -10.91 -6.71 -2.13
N LEU A 71 -11.73 -7.25 -1.24
CA LEU A 71 -13.16 -6.99 -1.30
C LEU A 71 -13.44 -5.61 -0.71
N ILE A 72 -13.87 -4.67 -1.55
CA ILE A 72 -14.14 -3.28 -1.14
C ILE A 72 -15.62 -3.01 -0.97
N ASN A 73 -16.47 -3.74 -1.70
CA ASN A 73 -17.92 -3.68 -1.57
C ASN A 73 -18.52 -5.07 -1.73
N GLN A 74 -19.41 -5.44 -0.81
CA GLN A 74 -20.21 -6.66 -0.90
C GLN A 74 -21.28 -6.53 -1.99
N GLU A 75 -21.89 -5.35 -2.11
CA GLU A 75 -22.94 -5.12 -3.11
C GLU A 75 -22.32 -5.09 -4.51
N GLY A 76 -22.71 -6.05 -5.35
CA GLY A 76 -22.21 -6.19 -6.72
C GLY A 76 -20.88 -6.95 -6.85
N GLY A 77 -20.35 -7.53 -5.77
CA GLY A 77 -19.11 -8.33 -5.83
C GLY A 77 -17.87 -7.51 -6.18
N GLY A 78 -17.82 -6.24 -5.76
CA GLY A 78 -16.73 -5.32 -6.06
C GLY A 78 -15.44 -5.72 -5.37
N ALA A 79 -14.66 -6.60 -6.01
CA ALA A 79 -13.28 -6.88 -5.66
C ALA A 79 -12.35 -5.98 -6.49
N LEU A 80 -11.42 -5.30 -5.82
CA LEU A 80 -10.23 -4.78 -6.48
C LEU A 80 -9.32 -5.95 -6.79
N SER A 81 -9.00 -6.11 -8.08
CA SER A 81 -8.18 -7.21 -8.57
C SER A 81 -6.93 -6.63 -9.22
N PHE A 82 -5.78 -7.00 -8.68
CA PHE A 82 -4.48 -6.70 -9.25
C PHE A 82 -3.77 -8.03 -9.53
N GLY A 83 -3.60 -8.37 -10.80
CA GLY A 83 -3.15 -9.69 -11.21
C GLY A 83 -4.18 -10.40 -12.07
N VAL A 84 -3.91 -11.66 -12.37
CA VAL A 84 -4.75 -12.49 -13.24
C VAL A 84 -5.42 -13.56 -12.39
N LEU A 85 -6.74 -13.64 -12.50
CA LEU A 85 -7.54 -14.76 -12.02
C LEU A 85 -7.87 -15.65 -13.23
N GLY A 86 -7.50 -16.92 -13.15
CA GLY A 86 -7.78 -17.91 -14.16
C GLY A 86 -9.26 -18.22 -14.30
N GLU A 87 -9.63 -18.85 -15.41
CA GLU A 87 -11.02 -19.19 -15.73
C GLU A 87 -11.66 -20.15 -14.71
N ASP A 88 -10.84 -20.92 -14.00
CA ASP A 88 -11.27 -21.80 -12.90
C ASP A 88 -11.63 -21.04 -11.60
N ALA A 89 -11.46 -19.71 -11.59
CA ALA A 89 -11.64 -18.83 -10.43
C ALA A 89 -10.77 -19.20 -9.20
N GLN A 90 -9.72 -20.02 -9.39
CA GLN A 90 -8.82 -20.47 -8.33
C GLN A 90 -7.36 -20.17 -8.65
N SER A 91 -6.97 -20.33 -9.91
CA SER A 91 -5.63 -20.07 -10.40
C SER A 91 -5.36 -18.57 -10.35
N VAL A 92 -4.33 -18.17 -9.62
CA VAL A 92 -3.94 -16.76 -9.47
C VAL A 92 -2.50 -16.60 -9.93
N SER A 93 -2.24 -15.58 -10.74
CA SER A 93 -0.89 -15.23 -11.18
C SER A 93 -0.67 -13.72 -11.28
N SER A 94 0.60 -13.33 -11.34
CA SER A 94 1.03 -11.95 -11.55
C SER A 94 2.16 -11.88 -12.57
N ASN A 95 2.34 -10.71 -13.18
CA ASN A 95 3.44 -10.41 -14.09
C ASN A 95 3.73 -8.90 -14.06
N HIS A 96 4.62 -8.40 -14.92
CA HIS A 96 5.00 -6.99 -14.95
C HIS A 96 3.87 -6.02 -15.36
N ASP A 97 2.81 -6.50 -15.99
CA ASP A 97 1.66 -5.69 -16.42
C ASP A 97 0.46 -5.85 -15.48
N ALA A 98 0.43 -6.94 -14.71
CA ALA A 98 -0.66 -7.30 -13.82
C ALA A 98 -0.09 -7.74 -12.46
N PHE A 99 0.14 -6.76 -11.58
CA PHE A 99 0.57 -7.00 -10.21
C PHE A 99 0.16 -5.84 -9.30
N HIS A 100 0.27 -6.09 -7.99
CA HIS A 100 0.26 -5.05 -6.97
C HIS A 100 1.35 -5.36 -5.96
N THR A 101 1.59 -4.38 -5.09
CA THR A 101 2.66 -4.48 -4.11
C THR A 101 2.17 -3.97 -2.78
N TRP A 102 2.56 -4.67 -1.72
CA TRP A 102 2.26 -4.32 -0.34
C TRP A 102 3.51 -4.51 0.52
N VAL A 103 3.42 -4.14 1.78
CA VAL A 103 4.46 -4.41 2.78
C VAL A 103 4.04 -5.63 3.59
N GLN A 104 4.92 -6.63 3.70
CA GLN A 104 4.82 -7.65 4.75
C GLN A 104 5.69 -7.22 5.93
N CYS A 105 5.13 -7.26 7.14
CA CYS A 105 5.78 -6.73 8.34
C CYS A 105 5.31 -7.45 9.60
N ASP A 106 6.20 -8.18 10.28
CA ASP A 106 5.90 -8.88 11.54
C ASP A 106 4.59 -9.71 11.51
N GLY A 107 4.29 -10.39 10.40
CA GLY A 107 3.07 -11.19 10.21
C GLY A 107 1.86 -10.42 9.67
N TYR A 108 1.99 -9.12 9.40
CA TYR A 108 0.93 -8.29 8.82
C TYR A 108 1.18 -8.02 7.33
N ALA A 109 0.10 -7.91 6.56
CA ALA A 109 0.06 -7.21 5.29
C ALA A 109 -0.37 -5.76 5.51
N ILE A 110 0.41 -4.82 5.00
CA ILE A 110 0.15 -3.38 5.08
C ILE A 110 0.22 -2.81 3.68
N ASP A 111 -0.87 -2.23 3.22
CA ASP A 111 -0.94 -1.61 1.90
C ASP A 111 -1.09 -0.11 2.10
N PHE A 112 -0.03 0.65 1.83
CA PHE A 112 -0.04 2.11 1.95
C PHE A 112 -0.67 2.83 0.75
N MET A 113 -1.01 2.10 -0.31
CA MET A 113 -1.74 2.62 -1.47
C MET A 113 -3.25 2.49 -1.30
N ALA A 114 -3.74 1.69 -0.35
CA ALA A 114 -5.17 1.50 -0.08
C ALA A 114 -6.01 2.80 -0.01
N PRO A 115 -5.53 3.93 0.55
CA PRO A 115 -6.28 5.19 0.55
C PRO A 115 -6.45 5.84 -0.83
N VAL A 116 -5.78 5.34 -1.87
CA VAL A 116 -5.82 5.82 -3.27
C VAL A 116 -6.68 4.91 -4.15
N PHE A 117 -7.27 3.84 -3.60
CA PHE A 117 -8.07 2.88 -4.38
C PHE A 117 -9.25 3.52 -5.11
N GLN A 118 -9.84 4.59 -4.58
CA GLN A 118 -10.89 5.35 -5.27
C GLN A 118 -10.39 5.96 -6.57
N GLU A 119 -9.24 6.63 -6.52
CA GLU A 119 -8.61 7.28 -7.67
C GLU A 119 -8.17 6.24 -8.71
N LEU A 120 -7.69 5.08 -8.26
CA LEU A 120 -7.36 3.96 -9.15
C LEU A 120 -8.56 3.46 -9.95
N LEU A 121 -9.69 3.21 -9.27
CA LEU A 121 -10.90 2.74 -9.94
C LEU A 121 -11.49 3.79 -10.88
N ALA A 122 -11.49 5.05 -10.44
CA ALA A 122 -11.97 6.15 -11.27
C ALA A 122 -11.13 6.29 -12.55
N ALA A 123 -9.80 6.18 -12.46
CA ALA A 123 -8.90 6.20 -13.61
C ALA A 123 -9.11 5.01 -14.57
N ALA A 124 -9.50 3.85 -14.03
CA ALA A 124 -9.88 2.66 -14.81
C ALA A 124 -11.32 2.70 -15.35
N GLY A 125 -12.07 3.80 -15.12
CA GLY A 125 -13.44 3.97 -15.62
C GLY A 125 -14.52 3.28 -14.77
N HIS A 126 -14.20 2.84 -13.56
CA HIS A 126 -15.17 2.24 -12.63
C HIS A 126 -15.77 3.28 -11.69
N ALA A 127 -17.11 3.32 -11.61
CA ALA A 127 -17.85 4.29 -10.80
C ALA A 127 -18.11 3.82 -9.34
N LEU A 128 -17.46 2.75 -8.89
CA LEU A 128 -17.67 2.19 -7.56
C LEU A 128 -17.05 3.12 -6.49
N PRO A 129 -17.83 3.65 -5.53
CA PRO A 129 -17.28 4.45 -4.45
C PRO A 129 -16.45 3.58 -3.49
N VAL A 130 -15.25 4.03 -3.17
CA VAL A 130 -14.31 3.36 -2.26
C VAL A 130 -13.89 4.31 -1.15
N PRO A 131 -14.15 3.97 0.13
CA PRO A 131 -13.72 4.80 1.24
C PRO A 131 -12.20 4.76 1.40
N ARG A 132 -11.60 5.89 1.78
CA ARG A 132 -10.15 5.97 2.05
C ARG A 132 -9.86 5.40 3.43
N ARG A 133 -9.52 4.11 3.51
CA ARG A 133 -9.27 3.41 4.78
C ARG A 133 -7.88 2.81 4.85
N MET A 134 -7.35 2.71 6.07
CA MET A 134 -6.10 2.02 6.35
C MET A 134 -6.25 0.53 6.10
N PHE A 135 -5.35 -0.03 5.28
CA PHE A 135 -5.21 -1.47 5.12
C PHE A 135 -3.98 -1.96 5.89
N GLN A 136 -4.22 -2.63 7.00
CA GLN A 136 -3.23 -3.27 7.86
C GLN A 136 -3.89 -4.47 8.51
N LYS A 137 -3.64 -5.67 7.99
CA LYS A 137 -4.32 -6.91 8.38
C LYS A 137 -3.31 -7.98 8.72
N ASP A 138 -3.65 -8.79 9.72
CA ASP A 138 -2.91 -10.01 10.05
C ASP A 138 -3.00 -10.99 8.87
N LEU A 139 -1.86 -11.48 8.37
CA LEU A 139 -1.81 -12.45 7.27
C LEU A 139 -2.52 -13.76 7.63
N GLY A 140 -2.61 -14.12 8.92
CA GLY A 140 -3.38 -15.28 9.38
C GLY A 140 -4.89 -15.14 9.20
N ARG A 141 -5.38 -13.94 8.84
CA ARG A 141 -6.79 -13.67 8.51
C ARG A 141 -7.03 -13.54 7.00
N MET A 142 -6.01 -13.77 6.17
CA MET A 142 -6.17 -13.80 4.73
C MET A 142 -7.15 -14.90 4.34
N SER A 143 -8.01 -14.62 3.36
CA SER A 143 -8.91 -15.63 2.81
C SER A 143 -8.12 -16.77 2.17
N ALA A 144 -8.69 -17.98 2.13
CA ALA A 144 -8.00 -19.14 1.57
C ALA A 144 -7.86 -19.08 0.03
N ALA A 145 -8.78 -18.39 -0.64
CA ALA A 145 -8.82 -18.19 -2.09
C ALA A 145 -9.67 -16.95 -2.42
N VAL A 146 -9.58 -16.46 -3.67
CA VAL A 146 -10.36 -15.29 -4.14
C VAL A 146 -11.88 -15.49 -3.99
N PRO A 147 -12.47 -16.67 -4.28
CA PRO A 147 -13.91 -16.86 -4.09
C PRO A 147 -14.37 -16.91 -2.63
N ALA A 148 -13.44 -16.98 -1.68
CA ALA A 148 -13.75 -16.98 -0.25
C ALA A 148 -13.84 -15.56 0.34
N LEU A 149 -13.59 -14.52 -0.46
CA LEU A 149 -13.79 -13.13 -0.06
C LEU A 149 -15.28 -12.87 0.16
N ALA A 150 -15.69 -12.62 1.41
CA ALA A 150 -17.09 -12.61 1.80
C ALA A 150 -17.54 -11.25 2.37
N ALA A 151 -16.65 -10.48 3.01
CA ALA A 151 -16.95 -9.20 3.63
C ALA A 151 -15.95 -8.09 3.22
N PRO A 152 -16.36 -6.81 3.23
CA PRO A 152 -15.44 -5.72 2.90
C PRO A 152 -14.23 -5.73 3.85
N GLY A 153 -13.04 -5.59 3.29
CA GLY A 153 -11.77 -5.73 4.00
C GLY A 153 -11.20 -7.15 4.02
N ASP A 154 -11.95 -8.16 3.55
CA ASP A 154 -11.38 -9.46 3.21
C ASP A 154 -10.38 -9.29 2.05
N PHE A 155 -9.36 -10.14 2.08
CA PHE A 155 -8.25 -10.04 1.15
C PHE A 155 -7.63 -11.40 0.84
N PHE A 156 -7.05 -11.50 -0.35
CA PHE A 156 -6.23 -12.61 -0.80
C PHE A 156 -4.98 -12.05 -1.49
N LEU A 157 -3.80 -12.54 -1.08
CA LEU A 157 -2.51 -12.12 -1.62
C LEU A 157 -1.74 -13.36 -2.06
N ALA A 158 -1.29 -13.37 -3.31
CA ALA A 158 -0.39 -14.40 -3.85
C ALA A 158 0.96 -13.75 -4.14
N PRO A 159 1.95 -13.87 -3.23
CA PRO A 159 3.29 -13.34 -3.45
C PRO A 159 3.97 -13.97 -4.66
N ASP A 160 4.63 -13.12 -5.46
CA ASP A 160 5.57 -13.54 -6.50
C ASP A 160 6.96 -13.02 -6.14
N LEU A 161 7.76 -13.91 -5.53
CA LEU A 161 9.09 -13.55 -5.04
C LEU A 161 10.09 -13.30 -6.17
N GLN A 162 9.88 -13.89 -7.35
CA GLN A 162 10.74 -13.65 -8.49
C GLN A 162 10.49 -12.24 -9.05
N LEU A 163 9.22 -11.89 -9.29
CA LEU A 163 8.82 -10.54 -9.69
C LEU A 163 9.24 -9.50 -8.63
N THR A 164 9.07 -9.80 -7.35
CA THR A 164 9.51 -8.92 -6.25
C THR A 164 11.00 -8.58 -6.36
N ARG A 165 11.85 -9.58 -6.63
CA ARG A 165 13.30 -9.37 -6.78
C ARG A 165 13.63 -8.52 -8.00
N GLU A 166 12.97 -8.78 -9.12
CA GLU A 166 13.17 -8.05 -10.37
C GLU A 166 12.79 -6.57 -10.21
N LEU A 167 11.61 -6.28 -9.65
CA LEU A 167 11.17 -4.92 -9.36
C LEU A 167 12.13 -4.20 -8.40
N LEU A 168 12.60 -4.88 -7.35
CA LEU A 168 13.58 -4.32 -6.41
C LEU A 168 14.88 -3.95 -7.12
N GLN A 169 15.40 -4.81 -8.00
CA GLN A 169 16.60 -4.52 -8.78
C GLN A 169 16.40 -3.30 -9.69
N GLN A 170 15.26 -3.23 -10.40
CA GLN A 170 14.93 -2.10 -11.26
C GLN A 170 14.82 -0.79 -10.47
N PHE A 171 14.21 -0.81 -9.29
CA PHE A 171 14.11 0.36 -8.42
C PHE A 171 15.46 0.84 -7.94
N MET A 172 16.32 -0.08 -7.48
CA MET A 172 17.66 0.26 -7.01
C MET A 172 18.57 0.79 -8.14
N ALA A 173 18.36 0.35 -9.38
CA ALA A 173 19.08 0.84 -10.55
C ALA A 173 18.65 2.28 -10.95
N LYS A 174 17.44 2.71 -10.61
CA LYS A 174 16.91 4.04 -10.96
C LYS A 174 17.21 5.06 -9.87
N LYS A 175 18.31 5.81 -10.02
CA LYS A 175 18.75 6.87 -9.08
C LYS A 175 17.64 7.89 -8.74
N ALA A 176 16.78 8.22 -9.69
CA ALA A 176 15.64 9.12 -9.45
C ALA A 176 14.67 8.55 -8.40
N LEU A 177 14.31 7.27 -8.49
CA LEU A 177 13.38 6.63 -7.54
C LEU A 177 14.02 6.48 -6.15
N THR A 178 15.29 6.10 -6.07
CA THR A 178 15.99 5.99 -4.78
C THR A 178 16.14 7.36 -4.12
N ASN A 179 16.42 8.43 -4.88
CA ASN A 179 16.43 9.80 -4.36
C ASN A 179 15.05 10.23 -3.84
N LEU A 180 13.96 9.96 -4.57
CA LEU A 180 12.60 10.29 -4.12
C LEU A 180 12.21 9.52 -2.85
N SER A 181 12.60 8.24 -2.74
CA SER A 181 12.41 7.46 -1.50
C SER A 181 13.19 8.06 -0.34
N GLN A 182 14.44 8.49 -0.59
CA GLN A 182 15.25 9.16 0.43
C GLN A 182 14.63 10.49 0.88
N VAL A 183 14.08 11.27 -0.04
CA VAL A 183 13.30 12.48 0.23
C VAL A 183 12.12 12.19 1.18
N CYS A 184 11.35 11.13 0.92
CA CYS A 184 10.27 10.71 1.81
C CYS A 184 10.78 10.39 3.22
N ILE A 185 11.88 9.64 3.30
CA ILE A 185 12.49 9.22 4.57
C ILE A 185 13.00 10.41 5.38
N ASP A 186 13.56 11.41 4.72
CA ASP A 186 14.12 12.60 5.36
C ASP A 186 13.04 13.62 5.74
N TRP A 187 11.93 13.66 5.00
CA TRP A 187 10.76 14.46 5.35
C TRP A 187 9.97 13.83 6.51
N TYR A 188 9.88 12.49 6.55
CA TYR A 188 9.11 11.79 7.56
C TYR A 188 9.62 12.09 8.99
N ARG A 189 8.67 12.30 9.90
CA ARG A 189 8.92 12.49 11.32
C ARG A 189 7.98 11.60 12.11
N LYS A 190 8.51 10.67 12.91
CA LYS A 190 7.70 9.84 13.81
C LYS A 190 7.03 10.72 14.88
N PRO A 191 5.73 10.52 15.18
CA PRO A 191 5.08 11.19 16.30
C PRO A 191 5.86 11.02 17.62
N PRO A 192 5.85 12.04 18.51
CA PRO A 192 5.04 13.26 18.46
C PRO A 192 5.67 14.42 17.67
N LYS A 193 6.82 14.22 17.00
CA LYS A 193 7.50 15.31 16.26
C LYS A 193 6.58 15.87 15.17
N ALA A 194 6.52 17.20 15.05
CA ALA A 194 5.80 17.86 13.95
C ALA A 194 6.48 17.51 12.62
N ILE A 195 5.67 17.34 11.58
CA ILE A 195 6.15 17.21 10.21
C ILE A 195 6.05 18.57 9.52
N PRO A 196 7.07 19.04 8.79
CA PRO A 196 6.97 20.27 8.01
C PRO A 196 5.85 20.17 6.97
N ASP A 197 5.09 21.26 6.77
CA ASP A 197 3.98 21.32 5.81
C ASP A 197 4.46 21.34 4.36
N ASP A 198 5.70 21.79 4.12
CA ASP A 198 6.35 21.73 2.82
C ASP A 198 7.79 21.20 2.91
N LEU A 199 8.30 20.77 1.76
CA LEU A 199 9.68 20.36 1.57
C LEU A 199 10.22 20.99 0.29
N ALA A 200 11.37 21.64 0.38
CA ALA A 200 12.12 22.09 -0.78
C ALA A 200 12.80 20.90 -1.47
N LEU A 201 12.48 20.69 -2.73
CA LEU A 201 13.19 19.80 -3.64
C LEU A 201 14.15 20.62 -4.50
N GLN A 202 15.43 20.28 -4.44
CA GLN A 202 16.42 20.90 -5.31
C GLN A 202 16.54 20.05 -6.59
N GLY A 203 16.17 20.65 -7.73
CA GLY A 203 16.31 20.08 -9.05
C GLY A 203 17.76 20.08 -9.54
N GLY A 204 18.02 19.38 -10.65
CA GLY A 204 19.36 19.20 -11.21
C GLY A 204 20.02 20.51 -11.69
N GLU A 205 19.24 21.54 -11.99
CA GLU A 205 19.71 22.84 -12.51
C GLU A 205 19.69 23.96 -11.45
N GLY A 206 19.50 23.61 -10.17
CA GLY A 206 19.42 24.60 -9.07
C GLY A 206 18.04 25.20 -8.85
N GLU A 207 17.04 24.81 -9.65
CA GLU A 207 15.63 25.13 -9.40
C GLU A 207 15.17 24.51 -8.08
N VAL A 208 14.46 25.29 -7.25
CA VAL A 208 13.86 24.79 -6.01
C VAL A 208 12.35 24.73 -6.18
N SER A 209 11.82 23.52 -6.32
CA SER A 209 10.37 23.29 -6.25
C SER A 209 9.98 22.98 -4.79
N ARG A 210 8.72 23.25 -4.42
CA ARG A 210 8.20 22.92 -3.09
C ARG A 210 7.10 21.88 -3.21
N ILE A 211 7.24 20.76 -2.50
CA ILE A 211 6.16 19.80 -2.31
C ILE A 211 5.43 20.17 -1.02
N ARG A 212 4.11 20.28 -1.07
CA ARG A 212 3.27 20.43 0.13
C ARG A 212 2.74 19.08 0.57
N ILE A 213 2.57 18.91 1.87
CA ILE A 213 1.96 17.70 2.42
C ILE A 213 0.51 17.60 1.93
N ASN A 214 0.22 16.49 1.26
CA ASN A 214 -1.11 16.19 0.75
C ASN A 214 -2.10 16.16 1.93
N PRO A 215 -3.28 16.81 1.83
CA PRO A 215 -4.24 16.91 2.94
C PRO A 215 -5.16 15.70 3.09
N THR A 216 -5.09 14.71 2.20
CA THR A 216 -5.98 13.54 2.19
C THR A 216 -5.99 12.84 3.55
N ALA A 217 -7.18 12.79 4.13
CA ALA A 217 -7.46 12.12 5.37
C ALA A 217 -7.89 10.67 5.11
N ILE A 218 -7.58 9.81 6.07
CA ILE A 218 -8.04 8.43 6.11
C ILE A 218 -9.24 8.38 7.06
N GLU A 219 -10.35 7.84 6.57
CA GLU A 219 -11.67 7.88 7.20
C GLU A 219 -11.91 6.70 8.16
N GLY A 220 -11.01 5.70 8.16
CA GLY A 220 -11.14 4.54 9.04
C GLY A 220 -10.14 3.42 8.71
N VAL A 221 -10.51 2.20 9.07
CA VAL A 221 -9.73 0.98 8.86
C VAL A 221 -10.59 -0.01 8.09
N TRP A 222 -9.99 -0.70 7.13
CA TRP A 222 -10.62 -1.84 6.45
C TRP A 222 -10.82 -3.01 7.41
#